data_AF-A0A3D2G7W1-F1
#
_entry.id   AF-A0A3D2G7W1-F1
#
_cell.length_a   1.000
_cell.length_b   1.000
_cell.length_c   1.000
_cell.angle_alpha   90.00
_cell.angle_beta   90.00
_cell.angle_gamma   90.00
#
_symmetry.space_group_name_H-M   'P 1'
#
loop_
_entity.id
_entity.type
_entity.pdbx_description
1 polymer ?
#
loop_
_entity_poly.entity_id
_entity_poly.type
_entity_poly.pdbx_seq_one_letter_code
_entity_poly.pdbx_strand_id
1 'polypeptide(L)'
;MGTDELVVRDTKFLDADGNIDWEKWAPNGERVPGTIKENQTIPAGTIIDRYGSQWGKYTSPAGVPYEQRALPYIENPNAYHKYEVLKPIDNVTISEIAPAFEQVGGGIQYELPNNIKKLKELDYIKEIR
;
A
#
# COMPACT_ATOMS: atom_id res chain seq x y z
N MET A 1 19.56 1.53 14.77
CA MET A 1 18.49 1.92 13.83
C MET A 1 18.18 0.68 13.03
N GLY A 2 16.92 0.24 12.98
CA GLY A 2 16.54 -0.98 12.23
C GLY A 2 16.56 -0.71 10.72
N THR A 3 16.65 -1.77 9.91
CA THR A 3 16.51 -1.69 8.45
C THR A 3 15.03 -1.49 8.09
N ASP A 4 14.74 -0.90 6.93
CA ASP A 4 13.42 -0.79 6.32
C ASP A 4 12.99 -2.10 5.62
N GLU A 5 13.63 -3.20 5.97
CA GLU A 5 13.44 -4.50 5.36
C GLU A 5 12.05 -5.07 5.67
N LEU A 6 11.42 -5.62 4.65
CA LEU A 6 10.14 -6.32 4.76
C LEU A 6 10.39 -7.82 4.88
N VAL A 7 10.23 -8.34 6.09
CA VAL A 7 10.37 -9.78 6.38
C VAL A 7 9.01 -10.45 6.24
N VAL A 8 8.92 -11.48 5.40
CA VAL A 8 7.70 -12.27 5.23
C VAL A 8 7.39 -13.02 6.52
N ARG A 9 6.15 -12.92 7.00
CA ARG A 9 5.78 -13.37 8.35
C ARG A 9 5.65 -14.88 8.50
N ASP A 10 5.41 -15.59 7.41
CA ASP A 10 5.27 -17.05 7.37
C ASP A 10 5.64 -17.55 5.97
N THR A 11 6.49 -18.57 5.89
CA THR A 11 6.96 -19.12 4.61
C THR A 11 5.84 -19.81 3.83
N LYS A 12 4.69 -20.14 4.45
CA LYS A 12 3.51 -20.65 3.72
C LYS A 12 2.94 -19.64 2.70
N PHE A 13 3.26 -18.37 2.87
CA PHE A 13 2.89 -17.29 1.94
C PHE A 13 3.80 -17.21 0.71
N LEU A 14 4.83 -18.05 0.64
CA LEU A 14 5.75 -18.10 -0.48
C LEU A 14 5.37 -19.20 -1.48
N ASP A 15 5.68 -18.95 -2.75
CA ASP A 15 5.66 -19.94 -3.83
C ASP A 15 6.92 -20.83 -3.81
N ALA A 16 7.05 -21.73 -4.79
CA ALA A 16 8.19 -22.65 -4.89
C ALA A 16 9.53 -21.94 -5.15
N ASP A 17 9.50 -20.71 -5.68
CA ASP A 17 10.68 -19.90 -5.97
C ASP A 17 11.05 -18.98 -4.79
N GLY A 18 10.27 -19.01 -3.70
CA GLY A 18 10.49 -18.19 -2.52
C GLY A 18 9.95 -16.76 -2.65
N ASN A 19 9.16 -16.46 -3.68
CA ASN A 19 8.46 -15.18 -3.80
C ASN A 19 7.10 -15.25 -3.13
N ILE A 20 6.50 -14.10 -2.79
CA ILE A 20 5.14 -14.09 -2.23
C ILE A 20 4.16 -14.60 -3.28
N ASP A 21 3.35 -15.59 -2.90
CA ASP A 21 2.29 -16.16 -3.73
C ASP A 21 1.03 -15.29 -3.66
N TRP A 22 1.08 -14.14 -4.33
CA TRP A 22 0.00 -13.15 -4.37
C TRP A 22 -1.29 -13.71 -4.99
N GLU A 23 -1.18 -14.58 -6.00
CA GLU A 23 -2.34 -15.15 -6.67
C GLU A 23 -3.15 -16.05 -5.73
N LYS A 24 -2.46 -16.84 -4.91
CA LYS A 24 -3.09 -17.73 -3.92
C LYS A 24 -3.64 -16.98 -2.72
N TRP A 25 -2.86 -16.03 -2.17
CA TRP A 25 -3.16 -15.45 -0.85
C TRP A 25 -3.85 -14.09 -0.90
N ALA A 26 -3.79 -13.38 -2.03
CA ALA A 26 -4.42 -12.08 -2.25
C ALA A 26 -4.98 -11.97 -3.69
N PRO A 27 -5.90 -12.87 -4.08
CA PRO A 27 -6.47 -12.86 -5.43
C PRO A 27 -7.18 -11.54 -5.74
N ASN A 28 -7.32 -11.23 -7.03
CA ASN A 28 -7.91 -9.97 -7.52
C ASN A 28 -7.13 -8.71 -7.10
N GLY A 29 -5.83 -8.84 -6.86
CA GLY A 29 -4.99 -7.73 -6.41
C GLY A 29 -5.41 -7.20 -5.03
N GLU A 30 -5.89 -8.10 -4.16
CA GLU A 30 -6.30 -7.77 -2.79
C GLU A 30 -7.49 -6.81 -2.68
N ARG A 31 -8.35 -6.76 -3.70
CA ARG A 31 -9.50 -5.85 -3.74
C ARG A 31 -10.79 -6.57 -3.44
N VAL A 32 -11.63 -5.97 -2.60
CA VAL A 32 -13.01 -6.43 -2.41
C VAL A 32 -13.83 -6.09 -3.67
N PRO A 33 -14.44 -7.08 -4.36
CA PRO A 33 -15.28 -6.84 -5.53
C PRO A 33 -16.43 -5.87 -5.22
N GLY A 34 -16.72 -4.96 -6.17
CA GLY A 34 -17.78 -3.94 -6.01
C GLY A 34 -17.38 -2.69 -5.22
N THR A 35 -16.18 -2.66 -4.62
CA THR A 35 -15.65 -1.47 -3.91
C THR A 35 -14.72 -0.61 -4.75
N ILE A 36 -14.35 -1.11 -5.93
CA ILE A 36 -13.37 -0.48 -6.83
C ILE A 36 -13.96 0.77 -7.46
N LYS A 37 -13.28 1.90 -7.27
CA LYS A 37 -13.59 3.20 -7.87
C LYS A 37 -12.36 3.68 -8.63
N GLU A 38 -12.44 3.63 -9.95
CA GLU A 38 -11.37 4.10 -10.86
C GLU A 38 -11.51 5.60 -11.14
N ASN A 39 -10.47 6.21 -11.73
CA ASN A 39 -10.47 7.61 -12.15
C ASN A 39 -10.81 8.60 -11.03
N GLN A 40 -10.38 8.28 -9.81
CA GLN A 40 -10.55 9.16 -8.65
C GLN A 40 -9.40 10.17 -8.57
N THR A 41 -9.63 11.24 -7.83
CA THR A 41 -8.63 12.27 -7.54
C THR A 41 -8.37 12.32 -6.04
N ILE A 42 -7.11 12.21 -5.63
CA ILE A 42 -6.70 12.53 -4.25
C ILE A 42 -6.38 14.03 -4.19
N PRO A 43 -7.07 14.83 -3.35
CA PRO A 43 -6.83 16.27 -3.29
C PRO A 43 -5.52 16.61 -2.59
N ALA A 44 -4.97 17.78 -2.92
CA ALA A 44 -3.84 18.36 -2.19
C ALA A 44 -4.18 18.55 -0.70
N GLY A 45 -3.17 18.40 0.16
CA GLY A 45 -3.29 18.38 1.62
C GLY A 45 -3.67 17.01 2.20
N THR A 46 -4.04 16.02 1.37
CA THR A 46 -4.30 14.66 1.86
C THR A 46 -3.02 14.02 2.37
N ILE A 47 -3.09 13.36 3.53
CA ILE A 47 -1.98 12.54 4.04
C ILE A 47 -2.23 11.08 3.69
N ILE A 48 -1.27 10.48 2.98
CA ILE A 48 -1.27 9.07 2.62
C ILE A 48 -0.06 8.38 3.24
N ASP A 49 -0.16 7.08 3.48
CA ASP A 49 0.93 6.30 4.04
C ASP A 49 1.13 4.95 3.34
N ARG A 50 2.29 4.34 3.58
CA ARG A 50 2.68 3.05 2.99
C ARG A 50 3.68 2.33 3.88
N TYR A 51 3.58 1.00 3.91
CA TYR A 51 4.71 0.14 4.28
C TYR A 51 5.43 -0.35 3.02
N GLY A 52 6.75 -0.16 2.98
CA GLY A 52 7.61 -0.68 1.92
C GLY A 52 8.21 0.37 0.98
N SER A 53 8.98 -0.11 0.01
CA SER A 53 9.86 0.73 -0.81
C SER A 53 9.15 1.77 -1.67
N GLN A 54 9.90 2.82 -2.02
CA GLN A 54 9.46 3.92 -2.91
C GLN A 54 9.15 3.48 -4.36
N TRP A 55 9.41 2.23 -4.72
CA TRP A 55 9.11 1.68 -6.04
C TRP A 55 7.68 1.16 -6.17
N GLY A 56 6.97 1.01 -5.05
CA GLY A 56 5.55 0.68 -5.03
C GLY A 56 4.64 1.87 -5.35
N LYS A 57 3.40 1.56 -5.71
CA LYS A 57 2.34 2.54 -6.04
C LYS A 57 1.09 2.43 -5.18
N TYR A 58 1.06 1.49 -4.23
CA TYR A 58 -0.08 1.29 -3.33
C TYR A 58 0.13 2.08 -2.03
N THR A 59 -0.85 2.88 -1.64
CA THR A 59 -0.86 3.62 -0.36
C THR A 59 -2.21 3.46 0.32
N SER A 60 -2.36 4.01 1.51
CA SER A 60 -3.64 4.14 2.20
C SER A 60 -3.83 5.57 2.70
N PRO A 61 -5.06 6.00 3.04
CA PRO A 61 -5.23 7.14 3.94
C PRO A 61 -4.40 6.92 5.21
N ALA A 62 -3.78 7.98 5.72
CA ALA A 62 -2.99 7.86 6.94
C ALA A 62 -3.84 7.35 8.12
N GLY A 63 -3.30 6.37 8.85
CA GLY A 63 -3.92 5.84 10.07
C GLY A 63 -4.73 4.56 9.88
N VAL A 64 -4.76 3.96 8.68
CA VAL A 64 -5.27 2.59 8.51
C VAL A 64 -4.39 1.62 9.33
N PRO A 65 -4.96 0.83 10.27
CA PRO A 65 -4.22 -0.15 11.07
C PRO A 65 -3.47 -1.17 10.21
N TYR A 66 -2.36 -1.71 10.72
CA TYR A 66 -1.50 -2.62 9.97
C TYR A 66 -2.25 -3.87 9.47
N GLU A 67 -3.07 -4.49 10.33
CA GLU A 67 -3.84 -5.69 10.03
C GLU A 67 -4.94 -5.43 9.00
N GLN A 68 -5.41 -4.19 8.88
CA GLN A 68 -6.39 -3.80 7.87
C GLN A 68 -5.78 -3.61 6.48
N ARG A 69 -4.45 -3.63 6.38
CA ARG A 69 -3.70 -3.56 5.11
C ARG A 69 -3.40 -4.93 4.50
N ALA A 70 -3.72 -5.99 5.24
CA ALA A 70 -3.51 -7.38 4.90
C ALA A 70 -2.17 -7.70 4.20
N LEU A 71 -1.07 -7.11 4.69
CA LEU A 71 0.26 -7.35 4.14
C LEU A 71 0.85 -8.71 4.58
N PRO A 72 1.68 -9.36 3.75
CA PRO A 72 2.34 -10.63 4.06
C PRO A 72 3.54 -10.51 5.02
N TYR A 73 3.83 -9.30 5.50
CA TYR A 73 5.06 -9.00 6.24
C TYR A 73 4.81 -8.93 7.75
N ILE A 74 5.89 -9.02 8.52
CA ILE A 74 5.91 -8.59 9.92
C ILE A 74 5.86 -7.06 9.92
N GLU A 75 5.06 -6.47 10.82
CA GLU A 75 5.03 -5.01 10.94
C GLU A 75 6.43 -4.47 11.27
N ASN A 76 6.94 -3.61 10.39
CA ASN A 76 8.22 -2.93 10.56
C ASN A 76 8.00 -1.41 10.50
N PRO A 77 8.03 -0.71 11.65
CA PRO A 77 7.91 0.74 11.68
C PRO A 77 8.99 1.49 10.89
N ASN A 78 10.16 0.88 10.65
CA ASN A 78 11.21 1.51 9.83
C ASN A 78 10.87 1.49 8.32
N ALA A 79 9.96 0.61 7.90
CA ALA A 79 9.45 0.54 6.54
C ALA A 79 8.17 1.36 6.35
N TYR A 80 7.70 2.06 7.40
CA TYR A 80 6.51 2.90 7.36
C TYR A 80 6.85 4.32 6.94
N HIS A 81 6.13 4.82 5.94
CA HIS A 81 6.32 6.14 5.38
C HIS A 81 4.99 6.88 5.29
N LYS A 82 5.02 8.19 5.56
CA LYS A 82 3.88 9.11 5.36
C LYS A 82 4.24 10.16 4.33
N TYR A 83 3.26 10.56 3.54
CA TYR A 83 3.41 11.58 2.51
C TYR A 83 2.24 12.56 2.56
N GLU A 84 2.56 13.85 2.43
CA GLU A 84 1.60 14.90 2.13
C GLU A 84 1.47 15.04 0.62
N VAL A 85 0.24 15.03 0.12
CA VAL A 85 -0.08 15.31 -1.29
C VAL A 85 -0.02 16.81 -1.53
N LEU A 86 0.93 17.26 -2.35
CA LEU A 86 1.16 18.68 -2.65
C LEU A 86 0.29 19.19 -3.80
N LYS A 87 -0.06 18.31 -4.74
CA LYS A 87 -0.88 18.59 -5.93
C LYS A 87 -1.92 17.49 -6.10
N PRO A 88 -3.13 17.78 -6.60
CA PRO A 88 -4.12 16.74 -6.86
C PRO A 88 -3.53 15.60 -7.69
N ILE A 89 -3.77 14.35 -7.28
CA ILE A 89 -3.32 13.15 -8.00
C ILE A 89 -4.55 12.52 -8.65
N ASP A 90 -4.67 12.67 -9.97
CA ASP A 90 -5.74 12.06 -10.76
C ASP A 90 -5.42 10.60 -11.12
N ASN A 91 -6.39 9.91 -11.73
CA ASN A 91 -6.26 8.53 -12.19
C ASN A 91 -5.86 7.55 -11.06
N VAL A 92 -6.37 7.80 -9.86
CA VAL A 92 -6.22 6.91 -8.71
C VAL A 92 -7.34 5.89 -8.72
N THR A 93 -7.01 4.63 -8.42
CA THR A 93 -7.99 3.59 -8.13
C THR A 93 -8.10 3.40 -6.63
N ILE A 94 -9.30 3.57 -6.09
CA ILE A 94 -9.61 3.36 -4.67
C ILE A 94 -10.36 2.04 -4.52
N SER A 95 -10.01 1.22 -3.53
CA SER A 95 -10.78 0.02 -3.18
C SER A 95 -10.62 -0.34 -1.72
N GLU A 96 -11.56 -1.13 -1.21
CA GLU A 96 -11.38 -1.81 0.07
C GLU A 96 -10.40 -2.98 -0.11
N ILE A 97 -9.55 -3.17 0.91
CA ILE A 97 -8.55 -4.23 0.98
C ILE A 97 -9.26 -5.51 1.43
N ALA A 98 -9.18 -6.57 0.64
CA ALA A 98 -9.75 -7.86 1.01
C ALA A 98 -8.93 -8.51 2.14
N PRO A 99 -9.55 -9.36 2.99
CA PRO A 99 -8.80 -10.21 3.90
C PRO A 99 -7.81 -11.10 3.13
N ALA A 100 -6.54 -11.06 3.52
CA ALA A 100 -5.46 -11.80 2.88
C ALA A 100 -4.36 -12.09 3.91
N PHE A 101 -3.49 -13.08 3.64
CA PHE A 101 -2.31 -13.39 4.49
C PHE A 101 -2.60 -13.54 6.00
N GLU A 102 -3.77 -14.13 6.32
CA GLU A 102 -4.29 -14.28 7.70
C GLU A 102 -4.44 -12.96 8.47
N GLN A 103 -4.66 -11.88 7.74
CA GLN A 103 -5.00 -10.57 8.27
C GLN A 103 -6.45 -10.22 7.90
N VAL A 104 -7.05 -9.33 8.69
CA VAL A 104 -8.48 -9.01 8.59
C VAL A 104 -8.84 -8.18 7.36
N GLY A 105 -7.90 -7.40 6.80
CA GLY A 105 -8.22 -6.47 5.72
C GLY A 105 -9.25 -5.41 6.14
N GLY A 106 -10.04 -4.91 5.19
CA GLY A 106 -11.09 -3.92 5.42
C GLY A 106 -10.62 -2.47 5.43
N GLY A 107 -9.31 -2.23 5.29
CA GLY A 107 -8.75 -0.91 5.09
C GLY A 107 -9.04 -0.36 3.69
N ILE A 108 -8.78 0.93 3.48
CA ILE A 108 -8.82 1.54 2.14
C ILE A 108 -7.41 1.56 1.56
N GLN A 109 -7.30 1.14 0.30
CA GLN A 109 -6.09 1.31 -0.50
C GLN A 109 -6.31 2.25 -1.68
N TYR A 110 -5.25 2.99 -2.00
CA TYR A 110 -5.09 3.78 -3.19
C TYR A 110 -4.03 3.13 -4.06
N GLU A 111 -4.37 2.83 -5.31
CA GLU A 111 -3.39 2.56 -6.35
C GLU A 111 -3.14 3.86 -7.12
N LEU A 112 -1.93 4.39 -6.98
CA LEU A 112 -1.52 5.64 -7.60
C LEU A 112 -1.13 5.41 -9.07
N PRO A 113 -1.24 6.43 -9.96
CA PRO A 113 -0.88 6.32 -11.37
C PRO A 113 0.63 6.14 -11.59
N ASN A 114 1.45 6.48 -10.59
CA ASN A 114 2.91 6.36 -10.60
C ASN A 114 3.40 5.89 -9.23
N ASN A 115 4.62 5.34 -9.17
CA ASN A 115 5.23 4.97 -7.89
C ASN A 115 5.63 6.20 -7.05
N ILE A 116 5.87 5.97 -5.76
CA ILE A 116 6.23 7.00 -4.78
C ILE A 116 7.44 7.81 -5.25
N LYS A 117 8.50 7.16 -5.73
CA LYS A 117 9.71 7.84 -6.21
C LYS A 117 9.39 8.85 -7.30
N LYS A 118 8.61 8.44 -8.31
CA LYS A 118 8.23 9.31 -9.43
C LYS A 118 7.33 10.46 -8.98
N LEU A 119 6.40 10.21 -8.06
CA LEU A 119 5.52 11.26 -7.52
C LEU A 119 6.31 12.28 -6.67
N LYS A 120 7.33 11.83 -5.93
CA LYS A 120 8.26 12.73 -5.22
C LYS A 120 9.08 13.57 -6.20
N GLU A 121 9.65 12.96 -7.24
CA GLU A 121 10.43 13.66 -8.29
C GLU A 121 9.61 14.71 -9.07
N LEU A 122 8.30 14.53 -9.18
CA LEU A 122 7.39 15.47 -9.86
C LEU A 122 6.73 16.47 -8.90
N ASP A 123 7.13 16.50 -7.63
CA ASP A 123 6.57 17.33 -6.56
C ASP A 123 5.04 17.17 -6.40
N TYR A 124 4.51 15.96 -6.62
CA TYR A 124 3.12 15.64 -6.27
C TYR A 124 2.97 15.27 -4.81
N ILE A 125 4.01 14.66 -4.22
CA ILE A 125 4.02 14.26 -2.81
C ILE A 125 5.34 14.62 -2.14
N LYS A 126 5.29 14.86 -0.84
CA LYS A 126 6.46 15.05 0.01
C LYS A 126 6.39 14.12 1.20
N GLU A 127 7.50 13.48 1.52
CA GLU A 127 7.59 12.62 2.71
C GLU A 127 7.62 13.47 3.99
N ILE A 128 6.84 13.04 4.99
CA ILE A 128 6.68 13.73 6.27
C ILE A 128 6.93 12.75 7.43
N ARG A 129 7.34 13.28 8.58
CA ARG A 129 7.59 12.50 9.80
C ARG A 129 6.36 12.47 10.71
#